data_AF-A0A7C5R206-F1
#
_entry.id   AF-A0A7C5R206-F1
#
_cell.length_a   1.000
_cell.length_b   1.000
_cell.length_c   1.000
_cell.angle_alpha   90.00
_cell.angle_beta   90.00
_cell.angle_gamma   90.00
#
_symmetry.space_group_name_H-M   'P 1'
#
loop_
_entity.id
_entity.type
_entity.pdbx_description
1 polymer ?
#
loop_
_entity_poly.entity_id
_entity_poly.type
_entity_poly.pdbx_seq_one_letter_code
_entity_poly.pdbx_strand_id
1 'polypeptide(L)'
;MGRWWAAPASNPISSNWCVLRQRSKVELPEGLTAQEMAALDEYLHRLRQEYGDQVVRVVLFGSRARGDAGPRSDTDLLVVVKTDARRTHRPIEQLGTEIALRYGLTLSELIIGPKRYQKLQRYRPPFYKRIEAEGIDLWTRTPAS
;
A
#
# COMPACT_ATOMS: atom_id res chain seq x y z
N MET A 1 -12.75 41.13 15.57
CA MET A 1 -13.54 39.87 15.58
C MET A 1 -13.33 39.15 14.26
N GLY A 2 -13.23 37.82 14.30
CA GLY A 2 -12.45 36.96 13.39
C GLY A 2 -12.64 37.14 11.89
N ARG A 3 -11.52 37.09 11.16
CA ARG A 3 -11.47 36.82 9.72
C ARG A 3 -11.86 35.36 9.50
N TRP A 4 -12.89 35.13 8.70
CA TRP A 4 -13.24 33.81 8.18
C TRP A 4 -12.38 33.56 6.93
N TRP A 5 -11.50 32.58 6.99
CA TRP A 5 -10.89 32.01 5.78
C TRP A 5 -11.77 30.84 5.35
N ALA A 6 -12.20 30.86 4.09
CA ALA A 6 -12.82 29.73 3.44
C ALA A 6 -11.75 28.69 3.07
N ALA A 7 -11.97 27.42 3.38
CA ALA A 7 -11.27 26.32 2.73
C ALA A 7 -12.05 25.93 1.46
N PRO A 8 -11.42 25.78 0.29
CA PRO A 8 -12.12 25.33 -0.90
C PRO A 8 -12.50 23.86 -0.77
N ALA A 9 -13.80 23.58 -0.87
CA ALA A 9 -14.31 22.26 -1.17
C ALA A 9 -13.99 21.92 -2.63
N SER A 10 -12.92 21.14 -2.84
CA SER A 10 -12.74 20.32 -4.03
C SER A 10 -11.48 19.47 -3.89
N ASN A 11 -11.63 18.18 -3.64
CA ASN A 11 -10.67 17.23 -4.20
C ASN A 11 -11.48 16.06 -4.78
N PRO A 12 -11.78 16.07 -6.08
CA PRO A 12 -12.36 14.90 -6.71
C PRO A 12 -11.34 13.77 -6.59
N ILE A 13 -11.80 12.63 -6.08
CA ILE A 13 -11.07 11.37 -6.05
C ILE A 13 -10.82 10.97 -7.51
N SER A 14 -9.77 11.51 -8.09
CA SER A 14 -9.38 11.25 -9.48
C SER A 14 -7.88 11.01 -9.51
N SER A 15 -7.49 9.75 -9.70
CA SER A 15 -6.96 9.34 -11.01
C SER A 15 -6.52 7.87 -11.06
N ASN A 16 -6.41 7.15 -9.94
CA ASN A 16 -6.12 5.71 -9.96
C ASN A 16 -7.26 4.81 -9.45
N TRP A 17 -8.10 5.28 -8.53
CA TRP A 17 -9.16 4.44 -7.92
C TRP A 17 -10.35 4.17 -8.80
N CYS A 18 -10.71 5.09 -9.69
CA CYS A 18 -11.76 4.87 -10.68
C CYS A 18 -11.37 3.74 -11.65
N VAL A 19 -10.08 3.67 -12.03
CA VAL A 19 -9.53 2.64 -12.91
C VAL A 19 -9.44 1.28 -12.21
N LEU A 20 -9.04 1.26 -10.93
CA LEU A 20 -9.04 0.03 -10.13
C LEU A 20 -10.46 -0.52 -9.91
N ARG A 21 -11.48 0.34 -9.81
CA ARG A 21 -12.90 -0.07 -9.77
C ARG A 21 -13.41 -0.66 -11.09
N GLN A 22 -12.87 -0.24 -12.23
CA GLN A 22 -13.40 -0.60 -13.55
C GLN A 22 -12.74 -1.84 -14.19
N ARG A 23 -11.50 -2.21 -13.82
CA ARG A 23 -10.77 -3.32 -14.48
C ARG A 23 -10.64 -4.58 -13.64
N SER A 24 -10.78 -4.48 -12.33
CA SER A 24 -10.69 -5.61 -11.41
C SER A 24 -11.74 -5.39 -10.33
N LYS A 25 -12.52 -6.40 -10.01
CA LYS A 25 -13.59 -6.37 -9.01
C LYS A 25 -13.00 -6.28 -7.58
N VAL A 26 -12.24 -5.23 -7.27
CA VAL A 26 -11.63 -5.00 -5.95
C VAL A 26 -12.64 -4.20 -5.13
N GLU A 27 -13.52 -4.91 -4.43
CA GLU A 27 -14.30 -4.32 -3.35
C GLU A 27 -13.32 -3.90 -2.25
N LEU A 28 -13.36 -2.62 -1.89
CA LEU A 28 -12.60 -2.12 -0.75
C LEU A 28 -13.07 -2.87 0.49
N PRO A 29 -12.16 -3.36 1.35
CA PRO A 29 -12.59 -4.03 2.57
C PRO A 29 -13.37 -3.02 3.42
N GLU A 30 -14.48 -3.43 4.00
CA GLU A 30 -15.35 -2.59 4.86
C GLU A 30 -14.62 -2.04 6.12
N GLY A 31 -13.34 -2.35 6.31
CA GLY A 31 -12.51 -1.98 7.46
C GLY A 31 -11.44 -0.89 7.22
N LEU A 32 -11.40 -0.24 6.04
CA LEU A 32 -10.51 0.91 5.83
C LEU A 32 -11.25 2.25 6.01
N THR A 33 -10.67 3.14 6.81
CA THR A 33 -11.17 4.51 6.96
C THR A 33 -10.84 5.35 5.72
N ALA A 34 -11.56 6.46 5.52
CA ALA A 34 -11.24 7.40 4.44
C ALA A 34 -9.80 7.94 4.51
N GLN A 35 -9.27 8.09 5.73
CA GLN A 35 -7.90 8.55 5.98
C GLN A 35 -6.86 7.50 5.56
N GLU A 36 -7.11 6.22 5.86
CA GLU A 36 -6.26 5.11 5.43
C GLU A 36 -6.27 4.93 3.92
N MET A 37 -7.45 5.06 3.31
CA MET A 37 -7.59 5.03 1.85
C MET A 37 -6.79 6.15 1.19
N ALA A 38 -6.87 7.37 1.74
CA ALA A 38 -6.12 8.51 1.21
C ALA A 38 -4.60 8.32 1.38
N ALA A 39 -4.15 7.78 2.51
CA ALA A 39 -2.74 7.48 2.75
C ALA A 39 -2.22 6.39 1.80
N LEU A 40 -2.98 5.31 1.61
CA LEU A 40 -2.63 4.25 0.67
C LEU A 40 -2.59 4.77 -0.78
N ASP A 41 -3.46 5.70 -1.15
CA ASP A 41 -3.40 6.31 -2.48
C ASP A 41 -2.14 7.13 -2.68
N GLU A 42 -1.85 8.03 -1.74
CA GLU A 42 -0.66 8.87 -1.81
C GLU A 42 0.59 7.97 -1.86
N TYR A 43 0.64 6.93 -1.02
CA TYR A 43 1.74 5.99 -0.98
C TYR A 43 1.91 5.28 -2.32
N LEU A 44 0.86 4.66 -2.84
CA LEU A 44 0.93 3.94 -4.12
C LEU A 44 1.21 4.88 -5.30
N HIS A 45 0.72 6.12 -5.26
CA HIS A 45 0.99 7.12 -6.29
C HIS A 45 2.48 7.48 -6.29
N ARG A 46 3.03 7.91 -5.15
CA ARG A 46 4.44 8.28 -5.02
C ARG A 46 5.37 7.10 -5.25
N LEU A 47 5.01 5.92 -4.76
CA LEU A 47 5.78 4.70 -4.98
C LEU A 47 5.90 4.36 -6.47
N ARG A 48 4.82 4.56 -7.25
CA ARG A 48 4.86 4.37 -8.72
C ARG A 48 5.70 5.45 -9.42
N GLN A 49 5.58 6.71 -9.01
CA GLN A 49 6.30 7.82 -9.63
C GLN A 49 7.81 7.78 -9.34
N GLU A 50 8.18 7.55 -8.08
CA GLU A 50 9.56 7.63 -7.61
C GLU A 50 10.31 6.29 -7.74
N TYR A 51 9.60 5.16 -7.62
CA TYR A 51 10.20 3.81 -7.53
C TYR A 51 9.51 2.78 -8.45
N GLY A 52 8.76 3.23 -9.45
CA GLY A 52 8.04 2.40 -10.44
C GLY A 52 8.87 1.27 -11.05
N ASP A 53 10.15 1.54 -11.27
CA ASP A 53 11.08 0.58 -11.84
C ASP A 53 11.66 -0.41 -10.85
N GLN A 54 11.57 -0.15 -9.56
CA GLN A 54 12.16 -1.00 -8.52
C GLN A 54 11.13 -1.87 -7.82
N VAL A 55 9.86 -1.47 -7.84
CA VAL A 55 8.77 -2.22 -7.19
C VAL A 55 8.09 -3.16 -8.19
N VAL A 56 7.85 -4.39 -7.75
CA VAL A 56 7.24 -5.47 -8.53
C VAL A 56 5.78 -5.66 -8.11
N ARG A 57 5.51 -5.62 -6.81
CA ARG A 57 4.17 -5.90 -6.25
C ARG A 57 4.00 -5.20 -4.92
N VAL A 58 2.79 -4.71 -4.64
CA VAL A 58 2.34 -4.19 -3.35
C VAL A 58 1.03 -4.88 -2.98
N VAL A 59 0.99 -5.48 -1.79
CA VAL A 59 -0.17 -6.21 -1.26
C VAL A 59 -0.51 -5.65 0.11
N LEU A 60 -1.76 -5.27 0.34
CA LEU A 60 -2.29 -5.04 1.67
C LEU A 60 -2.60 -6.38 2.31
N PHE A 61 -2.12 -6.61 3.53
CA PHE A 61 -2.44 -7.83 4.27
C PHE A 61 -2.79 -7.51 5.73
N GLY A 62 -2.95 -8.55 6.54
CA GLY A 62 -3.22 -8.38 7.96
C GLY A 62 -4.67 -7.99 8.23
N SER A 63 -4.90 -7.36 9.38
CA SER A 63 -6.26 -7.13 9.89
C SER A 63 -7.10 -6.20 8.99
N ARG A 64 -6.43 -5.25 8.33
CA ARG A 64 -7.07 -4.32 7.39
C ARG A 64 -7.57 -5.01 6.13
N ALA A 65 -6.83 -5.99 5.63
CA ALA A 65 -7.26 -6.80 4.48
C ALA A 65 -8.42 -7.74 4.86
N ARG A 66 -8.40 -8.31 6.07
CA ARG A 66 -9.47 -9.20 6.57
C ARG A 66 -10.76 -8.49 6.96
N GLY A 67 -10.72 -7.18 7.23
CA GLY A 67 -11.86 -6.41 7.72
C GLY A 67 -12.12 -6.58 9.23
N ASP A 68 -11.20 -7.17 9.99
CA ASP A 68 -11.28 -7.36 11.45
C ASP A 68 -10.42 -6.35 12.22
N ALA A 69 -9.98 -5.28 11.56
CA ALA A 69 -9.14 -4.25 12.14
C ALA A 69 -9.89 -3.38 13.16
N GLY A 70 -9.22 -3.06 14.27
CA GLY A 70 -9.67 -2.05 15.22
C GLY A 70 -9.05 -0.67 14.93
N PRO A 71 -9.47 0.39 15.66
CA PRO A 71 -8.98 1.75 15.44
C PRO A 71 -7.47 1.96 15.59
N ARG A 72 -6.78 1.03 16.27
CA ARG A 72 -5.32 1.07 16.51
C ARG A 72 -4.55 0.04 15.69
N SER A 73 -5.22 -0.65 14.76
CA SER A 73 -4.58 -1.65 13.91
C SER A 73 -3.64 -0.99 12.92
N ASP A 74 -2.45 -1.57 12.77
CA ASP A 74 -1.48 -1.17 11.76
C ASP A 74 -2.01 -1.48 10.34
N THR A 75 -1.48 -0.73 9.37
CA THR A 75 -1.69 -0.99 7.95
C THR A 75 -0.48 -1.74 7.39
N ASP A 76 -0.62 -3.07 7.29
CA ASP A 76 0.47 -3.96 6.87
C ASP A 76 0.57 -4.06 5.35
N LEU A 77 1.75 -3.74 4.80
CA LEU A 77 2.03 -3.78 3.37
C LEU A 77 3.16 -4.74 3.05
N LEU A 78 2.96 -5.65 2.11
CA LEU A 78 4.04 -6.41 1.49
C LEU A 78 4.49 -5.65 0.25
N VAL A 79 5.75 -5.21 0.22
CA VAL A 79 6.35 -4.53 -0.93
C VAL A 79 7.45 -5.42 -1.51
N VAL A 80 7.20 -5.97 -2.68
CA VAL A 80 8.19 -6.79 -3.39
C VAL A 80 9.01 -5.88 -4.30
N VAL A 81 10.33 -5.88 -4.11
CA VAL A 81 11.27 -5.09 -4.92
C VAL A 81 12.13 -5.97 -5.81
N LYS A 82 12.62 -5.43 -6.92
CA LYS A 82 13.51 -6.13 -7.85
C LYS A 82 14.90 -6.41 -7.29
N THR A 83 15.38 -5.54 -6.40
CA THR A 83 16.74 -5.63 -5.83
C THR A 83 16.68 -5.49 -4.31
N ASP A 84 17.37 -6.39 -3.61
CA ASP A 84 17.48 -6.42 -2.14
C ASP A 84 18.61 -5.48 -1.68
N ALA A 85 18.57 -4.23 -2.15
CA ALA A 85 19.61 -3.25 -1.89
C ALA A 85 19.12 -2.22 -0.88
N ARG A 86 19.97 -1.86 0.10
CA ARG A 86 19.63 -0.82 1.11
C ARG A 86 19.24 0.51 0.48
N ARG A 87 19.84 0.85 -0.68
CA ARG A 87 19.49 2.05 -1.46
C ARG A 87 18.09 2.02 -2.07
N THR A 88 17.46 0.84 -2.16
CA THR A 88 16.08 0.65 -2.63
C THR A 88 15.13 0.63 -1.43
N HIS A 89 15.48 -0.07 -0.35
CA HIS A 89 14.63 -0.20 0.83
C HIS A 89 14.46 1.12 1.56
N ARG A 90 15.57 1.79 1.90
CA ARG A 90 15.55 2.96 2.79
C ARG A 90 14.67 4.11 2.26
N PRO A 91 14.70 4.47 0.97
CA PRO A 91 13.81 5.52 0.46
C PRO A 91 12.32 5.13 0.50
N ILE A 92 11.99 3.85 0.27
CA ILE A 92 10.61 3.35 0.35
C ILE A 92 10.12 3.36 1.81
N GLU A 93 10.94 2.96 2.77
CA GLU A 93 10.63 3.04 4.21
C GLU A 93 10.45 4.51 4.66
N GLN A 94 11.27 5.42 4.14
CA GLN A 94 11.17 6.85 4.40
C GLN A 94 9.86 7.44 3.85
N LEU A 95 9.48 7.05 2.63
CA LEU A 95 8.19 7.42 2.03
C LEU A 95 7.02 6.94 2.90
N GLY A 96 7.06 5.68 3.35
CA GLY A 96 6.07 5.12 4.27
C GLY A 96 5.95 5.89 5.56
N THR A 97 7.09 6.16 6.21
CA THR A 97 7.16 6.93 7.45
C THR A 97 6.59 8.34 7.28
N GLU A 98 6.94 9.02 6.18
CA GLU A 98 6.45 10.37 5.89
C GLU A 98 4.91 10.39 5.78
N ILE A 99 4.35 9.43 5.05
CA ILE A 99 2.90 9.32 4.83
C ILE A 99 2.20 8.90 6.13
N ALA A 100 2.75 7.93 6.86
CA ALA A 100 2.22 7.51 8.16
C ALA A 100 2.11 8.69 9.13
N LEU A 101 3.16 9.51 9.22
CA LEU A 101 3.17 10.72 10.06
C LEU A 101 2.15 11.77 9.57
N ARG A 102 2.11 12.03 8.26
CA ARG A 102 1.20 13.03 7.67
C ARG A 102 -0.27 12.69 7.92
N TYR A 103 -0.61 11.42 7.77
CA TYR A 103 -1.97 10.93 7.94
C TYR A 103 -2.26 10.46 9.37
N GLY A 104 -1.32 10.52 10.31
CA GLY A 104 -1.57 10.03 11.68
C GLY A 104 -1.96 8.54 11.74
N LEU A 105 -1.31 7.70 10.93
CA LEU A 105 -1.54 6.26 10.83
C LEU A 105 -0.25 5.49 11.18
N THR A 106 -0.38 4.17 11.36
CA THR A 106 0.78 3.27 11.35
C THR A 106 0.82 2.53 10.02
N LEU A 107 1.89 2.72 9.25
CA LEU A 107 2.23 1.88 8.10
C LEU A 107 3.36 0.93 8.50
N SER A 108 3.18 -0.36 8.18
CA SER A 108 4.11 -1.44 8.51
C SER A 108 4.49 -2.17 7.23
N GLU A 109 5.57 -1.73 6.57
CA GLU A 109 6.00 -2.34 5.32
C GLU A 109 6.98 -3.50 5.52
N LEU A 110 6.58 -4.67 5.05
CA LEU A 110 7.47 -5.78 4.79
C LEU A 110 8.06 -5.63 3.37
N ILE A 111 9.19 -4.95 3.26
CA ILE A 111 9.92 -4.82 1.99
C ILE A 111 10.82 -6.03 1.78
N ILE A 112 10.66 -6.75 0.67
CA ILE A 112 11.45 -7.95 0.37
C ILE A 112 11.99 -7.97 -1.06
N GLY A 113 13.25 -8.35 -1.19
CA GLY A 113 13.87 -8.64 -2.48
C GLY A 113 13.51 -10.00 -3.07
N PRO A 114 13.97 -10.28 -4.30
CA PRO A 114 13.54 -11.43 -5.10
C PRO A 114 13.89 -12.78 -4.47
N LYS A 115 15.07 -12.92 -3.86
CA LYS A 115 15.50 -14.18 -3.21
C LYS A 115 14.57 -14.55 -2.05
N ARG A 116 14.22 -13.57 -1.21
CA ARG A 116 13.32 -13.80 -0.08
C ARG A 116 11.90 -14.08 -0.58
N TYR A 117 11.43 -13.33 -1.58
CA TYR A 117 10.11 -13.56 -2.17
C TYR A 117 9.97 -14.96 -2.80
N GLN A 118 10.98 -15.43 -3.54
CA GLN A 118 11.04 -16.79 -4.07
C GLN A 118 11.00 -17.85 -2.96
N LYS A 119 11.69 -17.62 -1.83
CA LYS A 119 11.61 -18.52 -0.68
C LYS A 119 10.19 -18.56 -0.09
N LEU A 120 9.50 -17.43 -0.01
CA LEU A 120 8.11 -17.41 0.45
C LEU A 120 7.19 -18.21 -0.48
N GLN A 121 7.34 -18.03 -1.79
CA GLN A 121 6.58 -18.79 -2.80
C GLN A 121 6.86 -20.29 -2.73
N ARG A 122 8.13 -20.68 -2.53
CA ARG A 122 8.55 -22.09 -2.48
C ARG A 122 8.09 -22.79 -1.20
N TYR A 123 8.36 -22.19 -0.05
CA TYR A 123 8.14 -22.85 1.24
C TYR A 123 6.75 -22.59 1.83
N ARG A 124 6.04 -21.57 1.31
CA ARG A 124 4.67 -21.21 1.71
C ARG A 124 4.46 -21.25 3.24
N PRO A 125 5.28 -20.52 4.03
CA PRO A 125 5.10 -20.50 5.48
C PRO A 125 3.70 -19.99 5.83
N PRO A 126 3.15 -20.32 7.02
CA PRO A 126 1.77 -19.99 7.39
C PRO A 126 1.39 -18.52 7.16
N PHE A 127 2.29 -17.59 7.47
CA PHE A 127 2.03 -16.17 7.25
C PHE A 127 1.85 -15.83 5.76
N TYR A 128 2.67 -16.41 4.86
CA TYR A 128 2.59 -16.12 3.43
C TYR A 128 1.34 -16.74 2.81
N LYS A 129 0.92 -17.94 3.27
CA LYS A 129 -0.35 -18.53 2.87
C LYS A 129 -1.55 -17.63 3.18
N ARG A 130 -1.52 -16.93 4.31
CA ARG A 130 -2.55 -15.93 4.65
C ARG A 130 -2.51 -14.74 3.71
N ILE A 131 -1.32 -14.20 3.42
CA ILE A 131 -1.18 -13.11 2.43
C ILE A 131 -1.73 -13.54 1.06
N GLU A 132 -1.51 -14.79 0.64
CA GLU A 132 -2.06 -15.29 -0.62
C GLU A 132 -3.58 -15.50 -0.58
N ALA A 133 -4.13 -15.90 0.56
CA ALA A 133 -5.56 -16.19 0.70
C ALA A 133 -6.42 -14.94 0.93
N GLU A 134 -5.89 -13.97 1.67
CA GLU A 134 -6.63 -12.83 2.23
C GLU A 134 -6.04 -11.47 1.80
N GLY A 135 -4.86 -11.45 1.19
CA GLY A 135 -4.20 -10.22 0.79
C GLY A 135 -4.88 -9.55 -0.39
N ILE A 136 -4.89 -8.23 -0.39
CA ILE A 136 -5.46 -7.40 -1.45
C ILE A 136 -4.34 -6.86 -2.31
N ASP A 137 -4.31 -7.24 -3.59
CA ASP A 137 -3.36 -6.74 -4.56
C ASP A 137 -3.63 -5.26 -4.88
N LEU A 138 -2.80 -4.37 -4.33
CA LEU A 138 -2.91 -2.93 -4.55
C LEU A 138 -2.17 -2.47 -5.81
N TRP A 139 -1.09 -3.16 -6.15
CA TRP A 139 -0.32 -2.90 -7.36
C TRP A 139 0.50 -4.13 -7.74
N THR A 140 0.44 -4.54 -9.00
CA THR A 140 1.43 -5.45 -9.58
C THR A 140 1.95 -4.83 -10.85
N ARG A 141 3.27 -4.85 -11.04
CA ARG A 141 3.88 -4.39 -12.27
C ARG A 141 3.73 -5.46 -13.34
N THR A 142 2.96 -5.19 -14.38
CA THR A 142 2.93 -6.04 -15.57
C THR A 142 4.32 -6.03 -16.21
N PRO A 143 4.90 -7.21 -16.53
CA PRO A 143 6.15 -7.25 -17.30
C PRO A 143 5.94 -6.48 -18.62
N ALA A 144 6.89 -5.62 -18.98
CA ALA A 144 6.94 -5.11 -20.35
C ALA A 144 7.14 -6.33 -21.27
N SER A 145 6.24 -6.49 -22.23
CA SER A 145 6.28 -7.57 -23.24
C SER A 145 7.52 -7.46 -24.10
#